data_AF-A0A5C6USQ3-F1
#
_entry.id   AF-A0A5C6USQ3-F1
#
_cell.length_a   1.000
_cell.length_b   1.000
_cell.length_c   1.000
_cell.angle_alpha   90.00
_cell.angle_beta   90.00
_cell.angle_gamma   90.00
#
_symmetry.space_group_name_H-M   'P 1'
#
loop_
_entity.id
_entity.type
_entity.pdbx_description
1 polymer ?
#
loop_
_entity_poly.entity_id
_entity_poly.type
_entity_poly.pdbx_seq_one_letter_code
_entity_poly.pdbx_strand_id
1 'polypeptide(L)'
;MITMRICLITEGSYPYVTGGVSSWAQSLLTQLPQHEFIILSISAKKENTKKRKYKAPANLVEVYDIHLDSFLSEEIVSGKRYNITAEEKQAFSSLIGGDEINWPILFDLLVSERIDSILNF
;
A
#
# COMPACT_ATOMS: atom_id res chain seq x y z
N MET A 1 -30.82 -2.86 -7.58
CA MET A 1 -29.68 -3.52 -6.90
C MET A 1 -28.58 -2.48 -6.72
N ILE A 2 -27.90 -2.48 -5.58
CA ILE A 2 -26.79 -1.55 -5.32
C ILE A 2 -25.51 -2.15 -5.91
N THR A 3 -24.81 -1.39 -6.73
CA THR A 3 -23.47 -1.71 -7.22
C THR A 3 -22.45 -1.04 -6.31
N MET A 4 -21.42 -1.79 -5.90
CA MET A 4 -20.34 -1.32 -5.03
C MET A 4 -19.00 -1.47 -5.74
N ARG A 5 -18.03 -0.66 -5.34
CA ARG A 5 -16.64 -0.76 -5.77
C ARG A 5 -15.78 -1.23 -4.62
N ILE A 6 -15.17 -2.40 -4.78
CA ILE A 6 -14.49 -3.15 -3.72
C ILE A 6 -12.99 -3.18 -4.03
N CYS A 7 -12.15 -2.71 -3.11
CA CYS A 7 -10.71 -2.85 -3.22
C CYS A 7 -10.23 -4.08 -2.43
N LEU A 8 -9.56 -5.02 -3.09
CA LEU A 8 -8.93 -6.16 -2.44
C LEU A 8 -7.41 -5.95 -2.39
N ILE A 9 -6.87 -5.90 -1.18
CA ILE A 9 -5.43 -5.82 -0.93
C ILE A 9 -4.88 -7.24 -0.84
N THR A 10 -3.89 -7.56 -1.66
CA THR A 10 -3.32 -8.91 -1.74
C THR A 10 -1.80 -8.86 -1.68
N GLU A 11 -1.22 -9.38 -0.61
CA GLU A 11 0.24 -9.55 -0.51
C GLU A 11 0.67 -10.83 -1.25
N GLY A 12 1.65 -10.70 -2.15
CA GLY A 12 2.39 -11.81 -2.75
C GLY A 12 1.57 -12.85 -3.54
N SER A 13 0.31 -12.57 -3.86
CA SER A 13 -0.66 -13.58 -4.32
C SER A 13 -1.32 -13.23 -5.65
N TYR A 14 -2.49 -12.60 -5.63
CA TYR A 14 -3.29 -12.34 -6.84
C TYR A 14 -2.83 -11.06 -7.56
N PRO A 15 -2.85 -10.98 -8.91
CA PRO A 15 -3.19 -12.03 -9.89
C PRO A 15 -1.98 -12.84 -10.41
N TYR A 16 -0.83 -12.80 -9.74
CA TYR A 16 0.45 -13.27 -10.31
C TYR A 16 0.93 -14.64 -9.82
N VAL A 17 0.48 -15.08 -8.65
CA VAL A 17 0.86 -16.35 -8.03
C VAL A 17 -0.37 -17.24 -7.97
N THR A 18 -0.21 -18.50 -8.34
CA THR A 18 -1.26 -19.52 -8.22
C THR A 18 -1.28 -20.08 -6.80
N GLY A 19 -2.45 -20.27 -6.21
CA GLY A 19 -2.60 -20.84 -4.87
C GLY A 19 -4.02 -20.71 -4.36
N GLY A 20 -4.28 -21.22 -3.14
CA GLY A 20 -5.62 -21.19 -2.54
C GLY A 20 -6.20 -19.78 -2.45
N VAL A 21 -5.42 -18.82 -1.95
CA VAL A 21 -5.84 -17.41 -1.78
C VAL A 21 -6.14 -16.76 -3.13
N SER A 22 -5.26 -16.92 -4.12
CA SER A 22 -5.46 -16.34 -5.46
C SER A 22 -6.64 -16.96 -6.21
N SER A 23 -6.87 -18.28 -6.06
CA SER A 23 -8.02 -18.96 -6.65
C SER A 23 -9.32 -18.55 -5.96
N TRP A 24 -9.30 -18.33 -4.64
CA TRP A 24 -10.42 -17.76 -3.91
C TRP A 24 -10.73 -16.34 -4.38
N ALA A 25 -9.72 -15.47 -4.52
CA ALA A 25 -9.88 -14.11 -5.01
C ALA A 25 -10.46 -14.11 -6.44
N GLN A 26 -9.92 -14.92 -7.35
CA GLN A 26 -10.50 -15.08 -8.69
C GLN A 26 -11.97 -15.48 -8.64
N SER A 27 -12.30 -16.46 -7.78
CA SER A 27 -13.66 -16.98 -7.63
C SER A 27 -14.60 -15.94 -7.02
N LEU A 28 -14.12 -15.10 -6.12
CA LEU A 28 -14.88 -14.00 -5.53
C LEU A 28 -15.28 -12.99 -6.60
N LEU A 29 -14.31 -12.56 -7.41
CA LEU A 29 -14.54 -11.60 -8.50
C LEU A 29 -15.55 -12.16 -9.52
N THR A 30 -15.41 -13.43 -9.92
CA THR A 30 -16.27 -14.03 -10.95
C THR A 30 -17.69 -14.34 -10.45
N GLN A 31 -17.86 -14.65 -9.16
CA GLN A 31 -19.17 -14.94 -8.57
C GLN A 31 -19.97 -13.71 -8.16
N LEU A 32 -19.34 -12.53 -8.14
CA LEU A 32 -19.98 -11.26 -7.82
C LEU A 32 -19.93 -10.26 -9.00
N PRO A 33 -20.47 -10.63 -10.18
CA PRO A 33 -20.38 -9.80 -11.38
C PRO A 33 -21.11 -8.45 -11.26
N GLN A 34 -22.02 -8.31 -10.29
CA GLN A 34 -22.75 -7.07 -10.02
C GLN A 34 -21.92 -6.00 -9.29
N HIS A 35 -20.72 -6.34 -8.82
CA HIS A 35 -19.81 -5.44 -8.12
C HIS A 35 -18.51 -5.28 -8.91
N GLU A 36 -17.94 -4.08 -8.82
CA GLU A 36 -16.65 -3.76 -9.40
C GLU A 36 -15.53 -4.05 -8.41
N PHE A 37 -14.43 -4.58 -8.92
CA PHE A 37 -13.25 -4.88 -8.11
C PHE A 37 -12.03 -4.09 -8.58
N ILE A 38 -11.28 -3.59 -7.60
CA ILE A 38 -9.92 -3.09 -7.73
C ILE A 38 -9.02 -4.06 -6.96
N ILE A 39 -7.86 -4.39 -7.53
CA ILE A 39 -6.84 -5.15 -6.82
C ILE A 39 -5.67 -4.23 -6.51
N LEU A 40 -5.19 -4.29 -5.26
CA LEU A 40 -3.95 -3.67 -4.84
C LEU A 40 -3.00 -4.81 -4.46
N SER A 41 -2.12 -5.17 -5.39
CA SER A 41 -1.18 -6.27 -5.26
C SER A 41 0.13 -5.78 -4.68
N ILE A 42 0.48 -6.22 -3.48
CA ILE A 42 1.71 -5.84 -2.78
C ILE A 42 2.75 -6.95 -2.98
N SER A 43 3.96 -6.58 -3.37
CA SER A 43 5.07 -7.53 -3.57
C SER A 43 6.37 -6.99 -3.01
N ALA A 44 7.23 -7.88 -2.52
CA ALA A 44 8.50 -7.49 -1.94
C ALA A 44 9.47 -6.88 -2.97
N LYS A 45 9.47 -7.39 -4.21
CA LYS A 45 10.37 -6.93 -5.28
C LYS A 45 9.65 -6.63 -6.58
N LYS A 46 10.16 -5.66 -7.34
CA LYS A 46 9.76 -5.40 -8.73
C LYS A 46 10.33 -6.48 -9.65
N GLU A 47 9.64 -7.61 -9.71
CA GLU A 47 9.95 -8.65 -10.70
C GLU A 47 9.35 -8.24 -12.05
N ASN A 48 10.22 -7.83 -13.00
CA ASN A 48 9.86 -7.34 -14.34
C ASN A 48 9.05 -8.31 -15.23
N THR A 49 8.71 -9.52 -14.76
CA THR A 49 8.20 -10.62 -15.59
C THR A 49 6.99 -11.37 -15.01
N LYS A 50 6.29 -10.84 -14.02
CA LYS A 50 5.05 -11.48 -13.53
C LYS A 50 3.90 -11.27 -14.52
N LYS A 51 3.75 -12.21 -15.47
CA LYS A 51 2.52 -12.33 -16.27
C LYS A 51 1.36 -12.74 -15.36
N ARG A 52 0.22 -12.08 -15.48
CA ARG A 52 -1.02 -12.46 -14.79
C ARG A 52 -1.32 -13.94 -15.07
N LYS A 53 -1.53 -14.72 -14.02
CA LYS A 53 -1.85 -16.16 -14.10
C LYS A 53 -3.34 -16.43 -14.27
N TYR A 54 -4.16 -15.42 -14.01
CA TYR A 54 -5.61 -15.48 -14.10
C TYR A 54 -6.12 -14.55 -15.19
N LYS A 55 -7.17 -14.98 -15.89
CA LYS A 55 -7.90 -14.13 -16.84
C LYS A 55 -8.68 -13.08 -16.04
N ALA A 56 -8.45 -11.80 -16.35
CA ALA A 56 -9.19 -10.70 -15.75
C ALA A 56 -10.70 -10.83 -16.05
N PRO A 57 -11.56 -10.91 -15.02
CA PRO A 57 -13.00 -10.82 -15.18
C PRO A 57 -13.43 -9.44 -15.69
N ALA A 58 -14.61 -9.33 -16.31
CA ALA A 58 -15.10 -8.06 -16.86
C ALA A 58 -15.35 -6.99 -15.77
N ASN A 59 -15.61 -7.41 -14.53
CA ASN A 59 -15.82 -6.55 -13.38
C ASN A 59 -14.53 -6.24 -12.60
N LEU A 60 -13.37 -6.67 -13.09
CA LEU A 60 -12.07 -6.22 -12.59
C LEU A 60 -11.69 -4.92 -13.31
N VAL A 61 -11.84 -3.80 -12.61
CA VAL A 61 -11.64 -2.47 -13.17
C VAL A 61 -10.15 -2.12 -13.24
N GLU A 62 -9.40 -2.45 -12.19
CA GLU A 62 -8.00 -2.04 -12.09
C GLU A 62 -7.15 -2.97 -11.22
N VAL A 63 -5.85 -3.01 -11.52
CA VAL A 63 -4.84 -3.70 -10.71
C VAL A 63 -3.70 -2.72 -10.48
N TYR A 64 -3.48 -2.33 -9.24
CA TYR A 64 -2.35 -1.54 -8.78
C TYR A 64 -1.27 -2.48 -8.26
N ASP A 65 -0.07 -2.38 -8.81
CA ASP A 65 1.10 -3.14 -8.35
C ASP A 65 1.94 -2.25 -7.43
N ILE A 66 2.00 -2.60 -6.15
CA ILE A 66 2.87 -1.95 -5.17
C ILE A 66 4.08 -2.86 -4.94
N HIS A 67 5.27 -2.31 -5.17
CA HIS A 67 6.53 -2.99 -4.93
C HIS A 67 7.21 -2.34 -3.73
N LEU A 68 7.49 -3.12 -2.70
CA LEU A 68 8.13 -2.57 -1.50
C LEU A 68 9.57 -2.16 -1.79
N ASP A 69 10.34 -2.88 -2.61
CA ASP A 69 11.71 -2.47 -2.96
C ASP A 69 11.83 -1.12 -3.72
N SER A 70 10.74 -0.52 -4.19
CA SER A 70 10.83 0.75 -4.92
C SER A 70 11.41 1.89 -4.08
N PHE A 71 11.17 1.91 -2.76
CA PHE A 71 11.74 2.95 -1.88
C PHE A 71 13.27 2.88 -1.79
N LEU A 72 13.89 1.72 -2.06
CA LEU A 72 15.35 1.58 -2.05
C LEU A 72 16.01 2.30 -3.23
N SER A 73 15.24 2.64 -4.27
CA SER A 73 15.71 3.34 -5.45
C SER A 73 15.49 4.86 -5.40
N GLU A 74 14.85 5.37 -4.34
CA GLU A 74 14.69 6.81 -4.13
C GLU A 74 16.02 7.42 -3.67
N GLU A 75 16.45 8.50 -4.33
CA GLU A 75 17.64 9.24 -3.91
C GLU A 75 17.36 9.92 -2.55
N ILE A 76 18.09 9.49 -1.51
CA ILE A 76 18.03 10.14 -0.21
C ILE A 76 18.68 11.52 -0.34
N VAL A 77 17.88 12.58 -0.20
CA VAL A 77 18.42 13.95 -0.15
C VAL A 77 18.83 14.24 1.28
N SER A 78 20.08 13.96 1.61
CA SER A 78 20.61 14.24 2.95
C SER A 78 20.57 15.75 3.26
N GLY A 79 20.23 16.10 4.50
CA GLY A 79 20.28 17.48 4.99
C GLY A 79 18.99 18.29 4.81
N LYS A 80 17.91 17.67 4.35
CA LYS A 80 16.59 18.32 4.31
C LYS A 80 16.08 18.54 5.74
N ARG A 81 15.76 19.79 6.08
CA ARG A 81 15.21 20.13 7.40
C ARG A 81 13.73 20.40 7.27
N TYR A 82 12.91 19.54 7.84
CA TYR A 82 11.49 19.76 7.97
C TYR A 82 11.18 20.68 9.16
N ASN A 83 10.18 21.54 9.01
CA ASN A 83 9.70 22.41 10.09
C ASN A 83 8.79 21.61 11.03
N ILE A 84 9.42 20.85 11.93
CA ILE A 84 8.78 19.95 12.90
C ILE A 84 8.94 20.53 14.29
N THR A 85 7.84 20.56 15.06
CA THR A 85 7.80 21.02 16.45
C THR A 85 8.51 20.04 17.39
N ALA A 86 8.78 20.48 18.62
CA ALA A 86 9.41 19.61 19.61
C ALA A 86 8.51 18.42 19.98
N GLU A 87 7.21 18.66 20.08
CA GLU A 87 6.18 17.68 20.41
C GLU A 87 6.05 16.63 19.29
N GLU A 88 6.04 17.06 18.03
CA GLU A 88 6.03 16.17 16.87
C GLU A 88 7.30 15.32 16.79
N LYS A 89 8.47 15.91 17.07
CA LYS A 89 9.75 15.20 17.11
C LYS A 89 9.78 14.15 18.24
N GLN A 90 9.20 14.48 19.39
CA GLN A 90 9.07 13.56 20.51
C GLN A 90 8.14 12.39 20.14
N ALA A 91 6.97 12.67 19.57
CA ALA A 91 6.02 11.64 19.14
C ALA A 91 6.65 10.65 18.14
N PHE A 92 7.45 11.16 17.21
CA PHE A 92 8.19 10.34 16.25
C PHE A 92 9.29 9.50 16.93
N SER A 93 10.00 10.07 17.91
CA SER A 93 11.03 9.37 18.67
C SER A 93 10.44 8.26 19.54
N SER A 94 9.28 8.50 20.17
CA SER A 94 8.54 7.51 20.94
C SER A 94 8.03 6.34 20.08
N LEU A 95 7.64 6.60 18.82
CA LEU A 95 7.29 5.55 17.86
C LEU A 95 8.46 4.59 17.61
N ILE A 96 9.68 5.12 17.42
CA ILE A 96 10.88 4.30 17.18
C ILE A 96 11.34 3.60 18.47
N GLY A 97 11.25 4.29 19.61
CA GLY A 97 11.64 3.78 20.92
C GLY A 97 10.69 2.74 21.51
N GLY A 98 9.46 2.63 20.99
CA GLY A 98 8.43 1.75 21.53
C GLY A 98 7.82 2.26 22.85
N ASP A 99 7.91 3.57 23.10
CA ASP A 99 7.32 4.23 24.27
C ASP A 99 5.84 4.56 24.03
N GLU A 100 5.18 5.23 24.98
CA GLU A 100 3.82 5.74 24.78
C GLU A 100 3.78 6.78 23.65
N ILE A 101 2.96 6.54 22.63
CA ILE A 101 2.92 7.33 21.40
C ILE A 101 1.70 8.28 21.44
N ASN A 102 1.95 9.58 21.24
CA ASN A 102 0.88 10.54 20.99
C ASN A 102 0.42 10.45 19.52
N TRP A 103 -0.50 9.51 19.26
CA TRP A 103 -1.03 9.24 17.93
C TRP A 103 -1.66 10.46 17.21
N PRO A 104 -2.47 11.31 17.87
CA PRO A 104 -3.02 12.50 17.21
C PRO A 104 -1.95 13.41 16.59
N ILE A 105 -0.93 13.77 17.36
CA ILE A 105 0.16 14.64 16.88
C ILE A 105 0.92 13.98 15.73
N LEU A 106 1.19 12.68 15.84
CA LEU A 106 1.89 11.94 14.80
C LEU A 106 1.08 11.89 13.50
N PHE A 107 -0.22 11.63 13.57
CA PHE A 107 -1.08 11.59 12.39
C PHE A 107 -1.24 12.97 11.76
N ASP A 108 -1.44 14.01 12.56
CA ASP A 108 -1.50 15.38 12.06
C ASP A 108 -0.21 15.75 11.32
N LEU A 109 0.95 15.38 11.87
CA LEU A 109 2.24 15.56 11.20
C LEU A 109 2.32 14.80 9.87
N LEU A 110 2.03 13.50 9.86
CA LEU A 110 2.15 12.65 8.67
C LEU A 110 1.21 13.07 7.53
N VAL A 111 0.08 13.68 7.86
CA VAL A 111 -0.90 14.18 6.88
C VAL A 111 -0.62 15.64 6.47
N SER A 112 0.17 16.39 7.24
CA SER A 112 0.31 17.85 7.10
C SER A 112 1.01 18.38 5.82
N GLU A 113 1.29 17.55 4.81
CA GLU A 113 2.07 17.89 3.59
C GLU A 113 3.46 18.52 3.84
N ARG A 114 3.85 18.73 5.10
CA ARG A 114 5.13 19.32 5.53
C ARG A 114 6.31 18.37 5.37
N ILE A 115 6.03 17.08 5.24
CA ILE A 115 7.01 16.01 5.00
C ILE A 115 6.68 15.41 3.65
N ASP A 116 7.59 15.54 2.70
CA ASP A 116 7.40 15.00 1.36
C ASP A 116 8.02 13.61 1.17
N SER A 117 8.95 13.20 2.04
CA SER A 117 9.39 11.81 2.13
C SER A 117 9.90 11.46 3.54
N ILE A 118 9.53 10.26 4.00
CA ILE A 118 10.02 9.68 5.25
C ILE A 118 11.51 9.27 5.15
N LEU A 119 12.04 9.12 3.94
CA LEU A 119 13.43 8.75 3.69
C LEU A 119 14.40 9.92 3.93
N ASN A 120 13.90 11.15 3.98
CA ASN A 120 14.71 12.36 4.21
C ASN A 120 14.77 12.77 5.69
N PHE A 121 14.17 11.98 6.60
CA PHE A 121 14.25 12.20 8.04
C PHE A 121 15.63 11.89 8.62
#